data_AF-A0Z5F7-F1
#
_entry.id   AF-A0Z5F7-F1
#
_cell.length_a   1.000
_cell.length_b   1.000
_cell.length_c   1.000
_cell.angle_alpha   90.00
_cell.angle_beta   90.00
_cell.angle_gamma   90.00
#
_symmetry.space_group_name_H-M   'P 1'
#
loop_
_entity.id
_entity.type
_entity.pdbx_description
1 polymer ?
#
loop_
_entity_poly.entity_id
_entity_poly.type
_entity_poly.pdbx_seq_one_letter_code
_entity_poly.pdbx_strand_id
1 'polypeptide(L)'
;MQKRAPRVYRWVERMNRADQDVPEFFTPGTDFLDSDEIPETLMAVLRAVAEDFVPETRAAAERINDWLGRQQPEAGAAAVGRLGNLVGSAEFSVRGQTITALASPYRFYLLQRVQAIYAGLPLDEQALVEQMLQACGMRDMLAIKLDRSIGRSGNLEVWV
;
A
#
# COMPACT_ATOMS: atom_id res chain seq x y z
N MET A 1 -4.31 -26.49 12.18
CA MET A 1 -4.63 -26.01 10.81
C MET A 1 -4.54 -27.11 9.77
N GLN A 2 -3.47 -27.92 9.73
CA GLN A 2 -3.27 -29.01 8.76
C GLN A 2 -4.53 -29.85 8.41
N LYS A 3 -5.29 -30.34 9.41
CA LYS A 3 -6.49 -31.18 9.19
C LYS A 3 -7.77 -30.43 8.79
N ARG A 4 -7.87 -29.12 9.07
CA ARG A 4 -9.12 -28.34 8.93
C ARG A 4 -9.08 -27.28 7.82
N ALA A 5 -7.90 -26.73 7.54
CA ALA A 5 -7.68 -25.69 6.54
C ALA A 5 -6.32 -25.90 5.85
N PRO A 6 -6.13 -27.00 5.11
CA PRO A 6 -4.83 -27.36 4.55
C PRO A 6 -4.26 -26.31 3.59
N ARG A 7 -5.11 -25.58 2.85
CA ARG A 7 -4.66 -24.50 1.94
C ARG A 7 -4.07 -23.30 2.68
N VAL A 8 -4.72 -22.87 3.77
CA VAL A 8 -4.18 -21.78 4.63
C VAL A 8 -2.90 -22.24 5.31
N TYR A 9 -2.86 -23.49 5.77
CA TYR A 9 -1.64 -24.07 6.34
C TYR A 9 -0.46 -24.04 5.37
N ARG A 10 -0.66 -24.50 4.13
CA ARG A 10 0.40 -24.48 3.10
C ARG A 10 0.83 -23.07 2.71
N TRP A 11 -0.10 -22.12 2.66
CA TRP A 11 0.24 -20.71 2.44
C TRP A 11 1.15 -20.15 3.57
N VAL A 12 0.86 -20.47 4.83
CA VAL A 12 1.68 -20.04 5.98
C VAL A 12 3.07 -20.67 5.94
N GLU A 13 3.18 -21.97 5.66
CA GLU A 13 4.48 -22.65 5.55
C GLU A 13 5.36 -21.98 4.48
N ARG A 14 4.81 -21.74 3.29
CA ARG A 14 5.52 -21.09 2.19
C ARG A 14 5.99 -19.68 2.52
N MET A 15 5.20 -18.90 3.27
CA MET A 15 5.59 -17.53 3.68
C MET A 15 6.78 -17.49 4.65
N ASN A 16 7.13 -18.62 5.27
CA ASN A 16 8.24 -18.73 6.22
C ASN A 16 9.43 -19.53 5.65
N ARG A 17 9.40 -19.86 4.36
CA ARG A 17 10.44 -20.60 3.65
C ARG A 17 11.27 -19.63 2.80
N ALA A 18 12.56 -19.90 2.69
CA ALA A 18 13.45 -19.14 1.82
C ALA A 18 13.31 -19.57 0.34
N ASP A 19 12.91 -20.83 0.11
CA ASP A 19 12.60 -21.38 -1.19
C ASP A 19 11.11 -21.24 -1.52
N GLN A 20 10.75 -21.49 -2.79
CA GLN A 20 9.38 -21.32 -3.29
C GLN A 20 8.36 -22.25 -2.58
N ASP A 21 8.82 -23.35 -1.95
CA ASP A 21 8.01 -24.37 -1.22
C ASP A 21 6.72 -24.76 -1.94
N VAL A 22 6.87 -25.17 -3.21
CA VAL A 22 5.78 -25.59 -4.12
C VAL A 22 5.94 -27.04 -4.61
N PRO A 23 6.16 -28.03 -3.71
CA PRO A 23 6.28 -29.45 -4.07
C PRO A 23 5.03 -30.02 -4.75
N GLU A 24 3.87 -29.34 -4.66
CA GLU A 24 2.65 -29.72 -5.36
C GLU A 24 2.68 -29.46 -6.88
N PHE A 25 3.68 -28.75 -7.37
CA PHE A 25 3.81 -28.40 -8.79
C PHE A 25 4.99 -29.16 -9.40
N PHE A 26 4.75 -29.81 -10.55
CA PHE A 26 5.75 -30.65 -11.21
C PHE A 26 6.88 -29.85 -11.87
N THR A 27 6.59 -28.61 -12.28
CA THR A 27 7.56 -27.72 -12.94
C THR A 27 7.30 -26.29 -12.49
N PRO A 28 7.62 -25.96 -11.22
CA PRO A 28 7.43 -24.60 -10.73
C PRO A 28 8.48 -23.71 -11.40
N GLY A 29 8.01 -22.75 -12.20
CA GLY A 29 8.85 -21.66 -12.69
C GLY A 29 9.08 -20.62 -11.60
N THR A 30 10.21 -19.91 -11.68
CA THR A 30 10.51 -18.74 -10.84
C THR A 30 10.45 -17.42 -11.62
N ASP A 31 10.26 -17.51 -12.93
CA ASP A 31 10.17 -16.35 -13.81
C ASP A 31 8.81 -15.66 -13.66
N PHE A 32 8.77 -14.38 -14.06
CA PHE A 32 7.50 -13.71 -14.27
C PHE A 32 6.74 -14.38 -15.42
N LEU A 33 5.44 -14.11 -15.49
CA LEU A 33 4.65 -14.56 -16.63
C LEU A 33 5.14 -13.86 -17.89
N ASP A 34 5.10 -14.59 -19.01
CA ASP A 34 5.54 -14.07 -20.30
C ASP A 34 4.75 -12.81 -20.68
N SER A 35 5.40 -11.90 -21.43
CA SER A 35 4.78 -10.69 -21.96
C SER A 35 4.12 -9.79 -20.89
N ASP A 36 4.64 -9.82 -19.65
CA ASP A 36 4.09 -9.10 -18.50
C ASP A 36 2.60 -9.39 -18.24
N GLU A 37 2.18 -10.63 -18.49
CA GLU A 37 0.79 -11.02 -18.26
C GLU A 37 0.38 -10.81 -16.80
N ILE A 38 -0.77 -10.18 -16.60
CA ILE A 38 -1.38 -9.99 -15.28
C ILE A 38 -2.63 -10.86 -15.20
N PRO A 39 -2.63 -11.94 -14.40
CA PRO A 39 -3.76 -12.86 -14.34
C PRO A 39 -5.04 -12.18 -13.87
N GLU A 40 -6.18 -12.55 -14.48
CA GLU A 40 -7.50 -12.03 -14.06
C GLU A 40 -7.79 -12.31 -12.58
N THR A 41 -7.30 -13.42 -12.06
CA THR A 41 -7.41 -13.79 -10.63
C THR A 41 -6.66 -12.82 -9.73
N LEU A 42 -5.47 -12.35 -10.15
CA LEU A 42 -4.75 -11.30 -9.44
C LEU A 42 -5.50 -9.97 -9.51
N MET A 43 -6.05 -9.62 -10.67
CA MET A 43 -6.90 -8.42 -10.81
C MET A 43 -8.13 -8.45 -9.90
N ALA A 44 -8.73 -9.63 -9.66
CA ALA A 44 -9.83 -9.78 -8.72
C ALA A 44 -9.38 -9.56 -7.26
N VAL A 45 -8.21 -10.07 -6.87
CA VAL A 45 -7.62 -9.82 -5.54
C VAL A 45 -7.32 -8.34 -5.36
N LEU A 46 -6.70 -7.69 -6.35
CA LEU A 46 -6.38 -6.27 -6.29
C LEU A 46 -7.63 -5.40 -6.17
N ARG A 47 -8.73 -5.74 -6.86
CA ARG A 47 -10.02 -5.06 -6.69
C ARG A 47 -10.53 -5.13 -5.25
N ALA A 48 -10.48 -6.31 -4.63
CA ALA A 48 -10.88 -6.47 -3.23
C ALA A 48 -9.99 -5.64 -2.28
N VAL A 49 -8.68 -5.61 -2.52
CA VAL A 49 -7.73 -4.76 -1.77
C VAL A 49 -8.05 -3.27 -1.99
N ALA A 50 -8.34 -2.86 -3.22
CA ALA A 50 -8.65 -1.46 -3.53
C ALA A 50 -9.90 -0.96 -2.78
N GLU A 51 -10.96 -1.77 -2.76
CA GLU A 51 -12.20 -1.47 -2.03
C GLU A 51 -11.96 -1.20 -0.54
N ASP A 52 -11.03 -1.92 0.08
CA ASP A 52 -10.75 -1.82 1.51
C ASP A 52 -9.79 -0.68 1.83
N PHE A 53 -8.72 -0.52 1.03
CA PHE A 53 -7.58 0.32 1.40
C PHE A 53 -7.55 1.70 0.73
N VAL A 54 -8.17 1.87 -0.45
CA VAL A 54 -8.16 3.18 -1.13
C VAL A 54 -8.97 4.23 -0.34
N PRO A 55 -10.18 3.93 0.17
CA PRO A 55 -10.93 4.88 1.00
C PRO A 55 -10.16 5.26 2.27
N GLU A 56 -9.56 4.28 2.95
CA GLU A 56 -8.74 4.52 4.14
C GLU A 56 -7.54 5.42 3.83
N THR A 57 -6.83 5.15 2.73
CA THR A 57 -5.64 5.90 2.36
C THR A 57 -5.99 7.35 2.03
N ARG A 58 -7.09 7.59 1.33
CA ARG A 58 -7.56 8.95 1.05
C ARG A 58 -7.89 9.70 2.35
N ALA A 59 -8.72 9.12 3.21
CA ALA A 59 -9.14 9.77 4.45
C ALA A 59 -7.95 10.03 5.40
N ALA A 60 -6.98 9.12 5.43
CA ALA A 60 -5.75 9.34 6.18
C ALA A 60 -4.91 10.47 5.60
N ALA A 61 -4.79 10.60 4.28
CA ALA A 61 -4.05 11.69 3.65
C ALA A 61 -4.69 13.04 3.98
N GLU A 62 -6.01 13.16 3.84
CA GLU A 62 -6.77 14.36 4.20
C GLU A 62 -6.55 14.75 5.66
N ARG A 63 -6.65 13.76 6.56
CA ARG A 63 -6.45 13.98 8.00
C ARG A 63 -5.01 14.40 8.33
N ILE A 64 -4.01 13.79 7.69
CA ILE A 64 -2.60 14.14 7.89
C ILE A 64 -2.31 15.54 7.34
N ASN A 65 -2.81 15.89 6.17
CA ASN A 65 -2.61 17.20 5.56
C ASN A 65 -3.26 18.32 6.39
N ASP A 66 -4.47 18.10 6.91
CA ASP A 66 -5.11 19.03 7.85
C ASP A 66 -4.26 19.22 9.12
N TRP A 67 -3.70 18.13 9.66
CA TRP A 67 -2.79 18.20 10.80
C TRP A 67 -1.48 18.95 10.46
N LEU A 68 -0.89 18.69 9.29
CA LEU A 68 0.33 19.35 8.82
C LEU A 68 0.12 20.86 8.66
N GLY A 69 -1.02 21.28 8.11
CA GLY A 69 -1.37 22.68 7.94
C GLY A 69 -1.54 23.42 9.26
N ARG A 70 -2.02 22.75 10.32
CA ARG A 70 -2.22 23.35 11.65
C ARG A 70 -0.98 23.33 12.53
N GLN A 71 -0.23 22.22 12.52
CA GLN A 71 0.88 22.01 13.45
C GLN A 71 2.23 22.44 12.88
N GLN A 72 2.39 22.42 11.55
CA GLN A 72 3.60 22.84 10.85
C GLN A 72 4.90 22.35 11.53
N PRO A 73 5.07 21.02 11.71
CA PRO A 73 6.21 20.48 12.45
C PRO A 73 7.53 20.92 11.81
N GLU A 74 8.62 20.97 12.57
CA GLU A 74 9.94 21.26 12.01
C GLU A 74 10.45 20.10 11.14
N ALA A 75 11.37 20.38 10.21
CA ALA A 75 12.06 19.34 9.46
C ALA A 75 12.86 18.44 10.42
N GLY A 76 12.82 17.13 10.21
CA GLY A 76 13.43 16.13 11.09
C GLY A 76 12.56 15.74 12.29
N ALA A 77 11.43 16.40 12.53
CA ALA A 77 10.50 15.99 13.57
C ALA A 77 9.88 14.61 13.25
N ALA A 78 9.61 13.82 14.30
CA ALA A 78 9.07 12.47 14.15
C ALA A 78 7.67 12.49 13.51
N ALA A 79 7.47 11.65 12.50
CA ALA A 79 6.20 11.39 11.83
C ALA A 79 5.49 10.13 12.36
N VAL A 80 5.95 9.56 13.49
CA VAL A 80 5.43 8.31 14.06
C VAL A 80 4.47 8.60 15.22
N GLY A 81 3.23 8.12 15.12
CA GLY A 81 2.20 8.39 16.15
C GLY A 81 2.47 7.84 17.55
N ARG A 82 3.42 6.91 17.74
CA ARG A 82 3.81 6.40 19.09
C ARG A 82 4.88 7.23 19.80
N LEU A 83 5.66 8.01 19.06
CA LEU A 83 6.78 8.81 19.58
C LEU A 83 6.62 10.31 19.26
N GLY A 84 5.64 10.69 18.44
CA GLY A 84 5.27 12.06 18.11
C GLY A 84 3.81 12.36 18.43
N ASN A 85 3.37 13.57 18.08
CA ASN A 85 1.98 13.98 18.23
C ASN A 85 1.07 13.10 17.37
N LEU A 86 0.04 12.52 18.00
CA LEU A 86 -0.97 11.75 17.29
C LEU A 86 -1.67 12.66 16.27
N VAL A 87 -1.55 12.33 14.97
CA VAL A 87 -2.33 12.96 13.90
C VAL A 87 -3.84 12.78 14.14
N GLY A 88 -4.19 11.67 14.78
CA GLY A 88 -5.55 11.26 15.12
C GLY A 88 -6.06 10.16 14.21
N SER A 89 -7.37 9.94 14.24
CA SER A 89 -8.06 8.96 13.40
C SER A 89 -8.73 9.65 12.22
N ALA A 90 -8.86 8.91 11.13
CA ALA A 90 -9.68 9.24 9.98
C ALA A 90 -10.89 8.30 9.94
N GLU A 91 -12.01 8.83 9.45
CA GLU A 91 -13.24 8.08 9.21
C GLU A 91 -13.41 7.88 7.70
N PHE A 92 -13.78 6.67 7.29
CA PHE A 92 -14.01 6.32 5.89
C PHE A 92 -15.04 5.18 5.79
N SER A 93 -15.62 4.99 4.61
CA SER A 93 -16.58 3.91 4.37
C SER A 93 -15.97 2.80 3.52
N VAL A 94 -16.15 1.56 3.98
CA VAL A 94 -15.83 0.34 3.22
C VAL A 94 -17.10 -0.48 3.11
N ARG A 95 -17.55 -0.77 1.88
CA ARG A 95 -18.76 -1.57 1.61
C ARG A 95 -19.99 -1.11 2.42
N GLY A 96 -20.17 0.21 2.53
CA GLY A 96 -21.29 0.83 3.25
C GLY A 96 -21.17 0.82 4.78
N GLN A 97 -20.04 0.35 5.34
CA GLN A 97 -19.76 0.39 6.77
C GLN A 97 -18.78 1.52 7.06
N THR A 98 -19.10 2.35 8.04
CA THR A 98 -18.20 3.39 8.53
C THR A 98 -17.14 2.79 9.44
N ILE A 99 -15.88 3.07 9.15
CA ILE A 99 -14.72 2.61 9.90
C ILE A 99 -13.92 3.83 10.35
N THR A 100 -13.44 3.79 11.59
CA THR A 100 -12.51 4.78 12.15
C THR A 100 -11.17 4.10 12.43
N ALA A 101 -10.09 4.61 11.84
CA ALA A 101 -8.74 4.08 12.06
C ALA A 101 -7.70 5.19 12.20
N LEU A 102 -6.56 4.88 12.82
CA LEU A 102 -5.46 5.84 12.97
C LEU A 102 -4.92 6.26 11.60
N ALA A 103 -4.78 7.57 11.39
CA ALA A 103 -4.14 8.12 10.20
C ALA A 103 -2.61 7.98 10.33
N SER A 104 -2.08 6.82 9.96
CA SER A 104 -0.66 6.48 10.10
C SER A 104 0.19 7.05 8.96
N PRO A 105 1.17 7.94 9.22
CA PRO A 105 2.02 8.51 8.17
C PRO A 105 2.93 7.49 7.46
N TYR A 106 3.27 6.35 8.11
CA TYR A 106 4.16 5.33 7.56
C TYR A 106 3.74 4.83 6.17
N ARG A 107 2.44 4.68 5.90
CA ARG A 107 1.97 4.22 4.58
C ARG A 107 2.37 5.18 3.47
N PHE A 108 2.47 6.48 3.76
CA PHE A 108 2.82 7.51 2.78
C PHE A 108 4.31 7.55 2.48
N TYR A 109 5.16 7.14 3.43
CA TYR A 109 6.59 6.88 3.16
C TYR A 109 6.77 5.79 2.09
N LEU A 110 5.93 4.77 2.08
CA LEU A 110 5.94 3.74 1.03
C LEU A 110 5.28 4.23 -0.25
N LEU A 111 4.12 4.89 -0.15
CA LEU A 111 3.37 5.36 -1.31
C LEU A 111 4.16 6.38 -2.14
N GLN A 112 4.87 7.33 -1.52
CA GLN A 112 5.68 8.29 -2.25
C GLN A 112 6.78 7.61 -3.10
N ARG A 113 7.29 6.45 -2.68
CA ARG A 113 8.28 5.69 -3.45
C ARG A 113 7.65 5.07 -4.69
N VAL A 114 6.45 4.51 -4.56
CA VAL A 114 5.68 4.00 -5.70
C VAL A 114 5.39 5.13 -6.69
N GLN A 115 4.94 6.28 -6.19
CA GLN A 115 4.65 7.46 -7.01
C GLN A 115 5.90 8.02 -7.70
N ALA A 116 7.06 8.02 -7.02
CA ALA A 116 8.32 8.45 -7.60
C ALA A 116 8.80 7.49 -8.71
N ILE A 117 8.66 6.18 -8.52
CA ILE A 117 8.95 5.18 -9.55
C ILE A 117 8.04 5.42 -10.76
N TYR A 118 6.73 5.51 -10.54
CA TYR A 118 5.75 5.79 -11.59
C TYR A 118 6.09 7.07 -12.37
N ALA A 119 6.38 8.17 -11.68
CA ALA A 119 6.70 9.45 -12.30
C ALA A 119 8.01 9.41 -13.10
N GLY A 120 8.91 8.46 -12.82
CA GLY A 120 10.16 8.25 -13.54
C GLY A 120 10.03 7.35 -14.78
N LEU A 121 8.88 6.73 -15.01
CA LEU A 121 8.67 5.85 -16.17
C LEU A 121 8.50 6.65 -17.47
N PRO A 122 8.82 6.06 -18.63
CA PRO A 122 8.37 6.53 -19.94
C PRO A 122 6.85 6.73 -20.03
N LEU A 123 6.36 7.64 -20.87
CA LEU A 123 4.94 8.00 -20.94
C LEU A 123 4.03 6.84 -21.35
N ASP A 124 4.51 5.96 -22.24
CA ASP A 124 3.83 4.74 -22.65
C ASP A 124 3.71 3.74 -21.50
N GLU A 125 4.78 3.56 -20.73
CA GLU A 125 4.75 2.72 -19.53
C GLU A 125 3.86 3.31 -18.42
N GLN A 126 3.85 4.63 -18.24
CA GLN A 126 2.92 5.31 -17.33
C GLN A 126 1.46 5.02 -17.71
N ALA A 127 1.14 5.08 -19.00
CA ALA A 127 -0.22 4.78 -19.49
C ALA A 127 -0.63 3.33 -19.20
N LEU A 128 0.29 2.36 -19.35
CA LEU A 128 0.03 0.96 -19.00
C LEU A 128 -0.24 0.78 -17.51
N VAL A 129 0.57 1.40 -16.65
CA VAL A 129 0.37 1.37 -15.19
C VAL A 129 -0.95 2.01 -14.81
N GLU A 130 -1.28 3.18 -15.36
CA GLU A 130 -2.53 3.88 -15.09
C GLU A 130 -3.75 3.04 -15.53
N GLN A 131 -3.68 2.39 -16.70
CA GLN A 131 -4.74 1.51 -17.20
C GLN A 131 -4.98 0.33 -16.26
N MET A 132 -3.92 -0.34 -15.80
CA MET A 132 -4.01 -1.47 -14.88
C MET A 132 -4.58 -1.03 -13.51
N LEU A 133 -4.04 0.05 -12.94
CA LEU A 133 -4.52 0.57 -11.66
C LEU A 133 -5.98 1.04 -11.75
N GLN A 134 -6.39 1.63 -12.87
CA GLN A 134 -7.79 1.96 -13.11
C GLN A 134 -8.67 0.70 -13.15
N ALA A 135 -8.22 -0.37 -13.83
CA ALA A 135 -8.97 -1.61 -13.94
C ALA A 135 -9.17 -2.34 -12.59
N CYS A 136 -8.30 -2.09 -11.60
CA CYS A 136 -8.45 -2.62 -10.25
C CYS A 136 -8.93 -1.60 -9.20
N GLY A 137 -9.26 -0.36 -9.58
CA GLY A 137 -9.76 0.67 -8.67
C GLY A 137 -8.70 1.39 -7.82
N MET A 138 -7.43 1.28 -8.18
CA MET A 138 -6.28 1.87 -7.47
C MET A 138 -5.72 3.14 -8.12
N ARG A 139 -6.29 3.65 -9.22
CA ARG A 139 -5.75 4.83 -9.93
C ARG A 139 -5.49 6.02 -8.99
N ASP A 140 -6.40 6.26 -8.06
CA ASP A 140 -6.31 7.40 -7.14
C ASP A 140 -5.07 7.35 -6.24
N MET A 141 -4.46 6.18 -6.05
CA MET A 141 -3.21 6.03 -5.29
C MET A 141 -2.05 6.84 -5.91
N LEU A 142 -2.08 7.12 -7.21
CA LEU A 142 -1.09 7.97 -7.88
C LEU A 142 -1.25 9.47 -7.51
N ALA A 143 -2.48 9.88 -7.18
CA ALA A 143 -2.84 11.25 -6.88
C ALA A 143 -2.88 11.56 -5.37
N ILE A 144 -3.18 10.58 -4.53
CA ILE A 144 -3.24 10.75 -3.07
C ILE A 144 -1.83 11.04 -2.54
N LYS A 145 -1.57 12.27 -2.13
CA LYS A 145 -0.27 12.75 -1.65
C LYS A 145 -0.41 13.50 -0.33
N LEU A 146 0.67 13.47 0.44
CA LEU A 146 0.83 14.39 1.55
C LEU A 146 1.42 15.71 1.07
N ASP A 147 1.05 16.81 1.71
CA ASP A 147 1.60 18.14 1.43
C ASP A 147 3.08 18.25 1.82
N ARG A 148 3.56 17.28 2.60
CA ARG A 148 4.95 17.16 3.03
C ARG A 148 5.46 15.74 2.85
N SER A 149 6.71 15.62 2.37
CA SER A 149 7.37 14.33 2.21
C SER A 149 7.81 13.73 3.53
N ILE A 150 7.96 12.41 3.55
CA ILE A 150 8.47 11.66 4.70
C ILE A 150 9.81 11.03 4.33
N GLY A 151 10.80 11.21 5.22
CA GLY A 151 12.11 10.55 5.14
C GLY A 151 12.26 9.51 6.26
N ARG A 152 13.45 8.89 6.35
CA ARG A 152 13.84 8.10 7.51
C ARG A 152 15.18 8.58 8.07
N SER A 153 15.24 8.70 9.40
CA SER A 153 16.46 9.01 10.15
C SER A 153 16.47 8.19 11.44
N GLY A 154 17.57 7.49 11.73
CA GLY A 154 17.68 6.66 12.94
C GLY A 154 16.59 5.59 13.06
N ASN A 155 16.16 4.98 11.94
CA ASN A 155 15.03 4.04 11.84
C ASN A 155 13.64 4.62 12.14
N LEU A 156 13.51 5.94 12.25
CA LEU A 156 12.23 6.64 12.46
C LEU A 156 11.82 7.41 11.21
N GLU A 157 10.52 7.42 10.92
CA GLU A 157 9.93 8.30 9.92
C GLU A 157 9.98 9.74 10.41
N VAL A 158 10.45 10.65 9.56
CA VAL A 158 10.60 12.09 9.88
C VAL A 158 10.03 12.95 8.77
N TRP A 159 9.49 14.11 9.13
CA TRP A 159 9.04 15.12 8.16
C TRP A 159 10.25 15.76 7.48
N VAL A 160 10.21 15.86 6.14
CA VAL A 160 11.25 16.53 5.33
C VAL A 160 10.75 17.90 4.92
#